data_AF-X1KR17-F1
#
_entry.id   AF-X1KR17-F1
#
_cell.length_a   1.000
_cell.length_b   1.000
_cell.length_c   1.000
_cell.angle_alpha   90.00
_cell.angle_beta   90.00
_cell.angle_gamma   90.00
#
_symmetry.space_group_name_H-M   'P 1'
#
loop_
_entity.id
_entity.type
_entity.pdbx_description
1 polymer ?
#
loop_
_entity_poly.entity_id
_entity_poly.type
_entity_poly.pdbx_seq_one_letter_code
_entity_poly.pdbx_strand_id
1 'polypeptide(L)'
;VIVTNKSISDDEKQNAVVTLTRHGQERGTRVVGPEILNYLASDDASEIRDKQTVIVVPVANPVGFVLDEFHSTMFGITDLEKKVWGNLCANLTPDMMMDYHSLGKSDATKYDRGDMEVIIPANGSRWGMDEQIYQYVVNKMVEAAAAKGWPYEVHTLEDLSFYYFGEPTGRLPQRYLQEKVFLLHSGGLELMTPLT
;
A
#
# COMPACT_ATOMS: atom_id res chain seq x y z
N VAL A 1 -8.48 6.03 -8.57
CA VAL A 1 -9.86 6.44 -8.23
C VAL A 1 -9.85 6.92 -6.79
N ILE A 2 -10.36 8.12 -6.52
CA ILE A 2 -10.42 8.66 -5.15
C ILE A 2 -11.85 8.54 -4.66
N VAL A 3 -12.05 7.88 -3.51
CA VAL A 3 -13.35 7.66 -2.88
C VAL A 3 -13.32 8.26 -1.48
N THR A 4 -14.14 9.27 -1.26
CA THR A 4 -14.25 10.01 0.01
C THR A 4 -15.55 10.81 0.06
N ASN A 5 -15.98 11.23 1.25
CA ASN A 5 -17.06 12.18 1.42
C ASN A 5 -16.54 13.61 1.22
N LYS A 6 -16.90 14.23 0.10
CA LYS A 6 -16.46 15.59 -0.26
C LYS A 6 -17.05 16.71 0.60
N SER A 7 -18.06 16.41 1.42
CA SER A 7 -18.66 17.39 2.34
C SER A 7 -17.85 17.59 3.62
N ILE A 8 -16.88 16.71 3.90
CA ILE A 8 -15.95 16.81 5.04
C ILE A 8 -14.58 17.21 4.51
N SER A 9 -13.89 18.10 5.24
CA SER A 9 -12.56 18.58 4.86
C SER A 9 -11.55 17.43 4.79
N ASP A 10 -10.62 17.51 3.84
CA ASP A 10 -9.57 16.50 3.70
C ASP A 10 -8.51 16.59 4.81
N ASP A 11 -8.36 17.76 5.45
CA ASP A 11 -7.45 17.96 6.59
C ASP A 11 -7.83 17.13 7.83
N GLU A 12 -9.06 16.62 7.88
CA GLU A 12 -9.58 15.78 8.97
C GLU A 12 -9.48 14.27 8.66
N LYS A 13 -8.95 13.91 7.48
CA LYS A 13 -8.99 12.54 6.96
C LYS A 13 -7.62 11.91 6.84
N GLN A 14 -7.62 10.58 6.99
CA GLN A 14 -6.46 9.73 6.71
C GLN A 14 -6.47 9.30 5.24
N ASN A 15 -5.30 9.18 4.62
CA ASN A 15 -5.13 8.70 3.26
C ASN A 15 -4.79 7.22 3.25
N ALA A 16 -5.66 6.40 2.67
CA ALA A 16 -5.40 4.98 2.43
C ALA A 16 -5.23 4.71 0.94
N VAL A 17 -4.15 4.05 0.54
CA VAL A 17 -3.90 3.66 -0.85
C VAL A 17 -4.07 2.15 -1.00
N VAL A 18 -4.88 1.74 -1.96
CA VAL A 18 -5.09 0.34 -2.35
C VAL A 18 -4.60 0.17 -3.78
N THR A 19 -3.61 -0.69 -3.99
CA THR A 19 -3.06 -1.00 -5.31
C THR A 19 -3.42 -2.42 -5.69
N LEU A 20 -3.77 -2.61 -6.95
CA LEU A 20 -4.21 -3.88 -7.52
C LEU A 20 -3.53 -4.08 -8.88
N THR A 21 -3.40 -5.34 -9.29
CA THR A 21 -2.84 -5.72 -10.59
C THR A 21 -1.49 -5.06 -10.85
N ARG A 22 -0.57 -5.24 -9.90
CA ARG A 22 0.84 -4.87 -10.08
C ARG A 22 1.55 -5.85 -11.00
N HIS A 23 1.11 -7.11 -11.04
CA HIS A 23 1.55 -8.06 -12.06
C HIS A 23 0.38 -8.43 -12.97
N GLY A 24 0.61 -8.38 -14.28
CA GLY A 24 -0.46 -8.51 -15.27
C GLY A 24 -1.25 -9.80 -15.14
N GLN A 25 -0.58 -10.92 -14.96
CA GLN A 25 -1.16 -12.25 -14.80
C GLN A 25 -1.96 -12.45 -13.50
N GLU A 26 -1.99 -11.48 -12.59
CA GLU A 26 -2.74 -11.52 -11.33
C GLU A 26 -4.24 -11.27 -11.54
N ARG A 27 -4.90 -12.20 -12.23
CA ARG A 27 -6.29 -12.06 -12.64
C ARG A 27 -7.27 -11.94 -11.46
N GLY A 28 -6.95 -12.48 -10.28
CA GLY A 28 -7.80 -12.37 -9.09
C GLY A 28 -7.96 -10.93 -8.61
N THR A 29 -6.89 -10.13 -8.70
CA THR A 29 -6.91 -8.70 -8.34
C THR A 29 -7.86 -7.88 -9.23
N ARG A 30 -8.09 -8.33 -10.47
CA ARG A 30 -9.03 -7.70 -11.42
C ARG A 30 -10.49 -7.84 -11.00
N VAL A 31 -10.80 -8.83 -10.15
CA VAL A 31 -12.12 -9.04 -9.55
C VAL A 31 -12.23 -8.26 -8.24
N VAL A 32 -11.20 -8.33 -7.39
CA VAL A 32 -11.22 -7.67 -6.07
C VAL A 32 -11.28 -6.15 -6.18
N GLY A 33 -10.60 -5.53 -7.14
CA GLY A 33 -10.58 -4.08 -7.31
C GLY A 33 -11.98 -3.46 -7.49
N PRO A 34 -12.79 -3.95 -8.46
CA PRO A 34 -14.19 -3.56 -8.59
C PRO A 34 -15.03 -3.80 -7.34
N GLU A 35 -14.84 -4.91 -6.63
CA GLU A 35 -15.61 -5.19 -5.40
C GLU A 35 -15.26 -4.23 -4.26
N ILE A 36 -13.98 -3.85 -4.11
CA ILE A 36 -13.57 -2.80 -3.16
C ILE A 36 -14.25 -1.48 -3.51
N LEU A 37 -14.27 -1.09 -4.79
CA LEU A 37 -14.94 0.13 -5.23
C LEU A 37 -16.45 0.09 -5.00
N ASN A 38 -17.09 -1.06 -5.24
CA ASN A 38 -18.52 -1.27 -5.01
C ASN A 38 -18.85 -1.12 -3.52
N TYR A 39 -18.07 -1.76 -2.64
CA TYR A 39 -18.21 -1.60 -1.20
C TYR A 39 -18.00 -0.15 -0.77
N LEU A 40 -16.92 0.50 -1.22
CA LEU A 40 -16.63 1.90 -0.89
C LEU A 40 -17.66 2.89 -1.41
N ALA A 41 -18.49 2.51 -2.40
CA ALA A 41 -19.61 3.31 -2.88
C ALA A 41 -20.92 3.07 -2.09
N SER A 42 -21.01 1.98 -1.32
CA SER A 42 -22.21 1.61 -0.56
C SER A 42 -22.41 2.43 0.71
N ASP A 43 -23.60 2.42 1.29
CA ASP A 43 -23.89 3.12 2.56
C ASP A 43 -23.10 2.52 3.74
N ASP A 44 -22.77 1.23 3.68
CA ASP A 44 -22.00 0.52 4.71
C ASP A 44 -20.59 1.11 4.89
N ALA A 45 -20.02 1.70 3.83
CA ALA A 45 -18.71 2.35 3.86
C ALA A 45 -18.78 3.87 4.14
N SER A 46 -19.92 4.40 4.57
CA SER A 46 -20.10 5.83 4.88
C SER A 46 -19.09 6.36 5.89
N GLU A 47 -18.92 5.67 7.02
CA GLU A 47 -17.96 6.07 8.05
C GLU A 47 -16.51 6.08 7.53
N ILE A 48 -16.16 5.13 6.66
CA ILE A 48 -14.84 5.10 6.01
C ILE A 48 -14.67 6.35 5.14
N ARG A 49 -15.65 6.67 4.30
CA ARG A 49 -15.59 7.86 3.44
C ARG A 49 -15.55 9.17 4.22
N ASP A 50 -16.16 9.21 5.40
CA ASP A 50 -16.16 10.40 6.26
C ASP A 50 -14.80 10.64 6.90
N LYS A 51 -14.11 9.57 7.30
CA LYS A 51 -12.82 9.62 8.02
C LYS A 51 -11.60 9.47 7.13
N GLN A 52 -11.78 8.99 5.91
CA GLN A 52 -10.67 8.62 5.03
C GLN A 52 -10.87 9.09 3.60
N THR A 53 -9.74 9.38 2.97
CA THR A 53 -9.59 9.49 1.53
C THR A 53 -8.98 8.18 1.03
N VAL A 54 -9.81 7.34 0.41
CA VAL A 54 -9.38 6.03 -0.10
C VAL A 54 -9.02 6.15 -1.57
N ILE A 55 -7.77 5.91 -1.90
CA ILE A 55 -7.23 5.97 -3.25
C ILE A 55 -7.07 4.54 -3.76
N VAL A 56 -7.97 4.12 -4.63
CA VAL A 56 -7.91 2.80 -5.27
C VAL A 56 -7.23 2.93 -6.63
N VAL A 57 -6.17 2.16 -6.87
CA VAL A 57 -5.44 2.05 -8.13
C VAL A 57 -5.72 0.65 -8.70
N PRO A 58 -6.76 0.49 -9.55
CA PRO A 58 -7.19 -0.83 -10.01
C PRO A 58 -6.18 -1.54 -10.90
N VAL A 59 -5.34 -0.77 -11.61
CA VAL A 59 -4.28 -1.29 -12.47
C VAL A 59 -3.02 -0.49 -12.21
N ALA A 60 -2.16 -1.04 -11.36
CA ALA A 60 -0.86 -0.48 -11.01
C ALA A 60 0.15 -0.58 -12.16
N ASN A 61 0.14 -1.71 -12.86
CA ASN A 61 1.02 -1.99 -14.00
C ASN A 61 0.18 -2.17 -15.28
N PRO A 62 -0.14 -1.07 -16.00
CA PRO A 62 -1.00 -1.14 -17.17
C PRO A 62 -0.39 -1.91 -18.33
N VAL A 63 0.94 -1.94 -18.46
CA VAL A 63 1.61 -2.68 -19.54
C VAL A 63 1.52 -4.18 -19.27
N GLY A 64 1.86 -4.62 -18.05
CA GLY A 64 1.68 -6.00 -17.63
C GLY A 64 0.24 -6.46 -17.76
N PHE A 65 -0.72 -5.64 -17.35
CA PHE A 65 -2.15 -5.93 -17.48
C PHE A 65 -2.57 -6.22 -18.92
N VAL A 66 -2.14 -5.39 -19.88
CA VAL A 66 -2.48 -5.58 -21.30
C VAL A 66 -1.82 -6.83 -21.88
N LEU A 67 -0.59 -7.12 -21.47
CA LEU A 67 0.16 -8.29 -21.93
C LEU A 67 -0.23 -9.59 -21.22
N ASP A 68 -0.93 -9.49 -20.08
CA ASP A 68 -1.20 -10.61 -19.17
C ASP A 68 0.08 -11.26 -18.61
N GLU A 69 1.10 -10.44 -18.31
CA GLU A 69 2.44 -10.85 -17.89
C GLU A 69 2.93 -10.06 -16.67
N PHE A 70 3.97 -10.56 -15.98
CA PHE A 70 4.48 -9.94 -14.74
C PHE A 70 4.86 -8.47 -14.98
N HIS A 71 5.64 -8.25 -16.05
CA HIS A 71 6.04 -6.95 -16.61
C HIS A 71 6.35 -5.86 -15.56
N SER A 72 6.87 -6.25 -14.41
CA SER A 72 7.35 -5.38 -13.34
C SER A 72 8.75 -5.85 -12.97
N THR A 73 9.35 -5.29 -11.92
CA THR A 73 10.68 -5.71 -11.46
C THR A 73 10.56 -6.57 -10.21
N MET A 74 11.40 -7.60 -10.10
CA MET A 74 11.47 -8.46 -8.90
C MET A 74 11.98 -7.73 -7.65
N PHE A 75 12.58 -6.54 -7.83
CA PHE A 75 13.34 -5.85 -6.78
C PHE A 75 12.91 -4.38 -6.60
N GLY A 76 11.69 -4.02 -7.02
CA GLY A 76 11.15 -2.65 -6.90
C GLY A 76 10.07 -2.35 -7.93
N ILE A 77 9.79 -1.06 -8.14
CA ILE A 77 8.84 -0.59 -9.16
C ILE A 77 9.57 -0.05 -10.41
N THR A 78 8.98 -0.26 -11.57
CA THR A 78 9.39 0.27 -12.88
C THR A 78 9.40 1.79 -12.89
N ASP A 79 10.11 2.41 -13.83
CA ASP A 79 10.14 3.88 -13.93
C ASP A 79 8.77 4.48 -14.25
N LEU A 80 7.90 3.73 -14.92
CA LEU A 80 6.51 4.12 -15.13
C LEU A 80 5.75 4.13 -13.80
N GLU A 81 5.85 3.06 -13.02
CA GLU A 81 5.24 2.98 -11.69
C GLU A 81 5.79 4.08 -10.77
N LYS A 82 7.11 4.35 -10.74
CA LYS A 82 7.70 5.46 -9.97
C LYS A 82 7.08 6.80 -10.35
N LYS A 83 6.93 7.08 -11.64
CA LYS A 83 6.39 8.35 -12.12
C LYS A 83 4.92 8.51 -11.76
N VAL A 84 4.13 7.44 -11.84
CA VAL A 84 2.70 7.49 -11.53
C VAL A 84 2.47 7.51 -10.02
N TRP A 85 3.05 6.57 -9.29
CA TRP A 85 2.87 6.41 -7.85
C TRP A 85 3.60 7.48 -7.07
N GLY A 86 4.82 7.86 -7.46
CA GLY A 86 5.58 8.91 -6.78
C GLY A 86 4.86 10.24 -6.81
N ASN A 87 4.25 10.60 -7.95
CA ASN A 87 3.42 11.81 -8.04
C ASN A 87 2.12 11.69 -7.24
N LEU A 88 1.48 10.52 -7.24
CA LEU A 88 0.27 10.28 -6.45
C LEU A 88 0.56 10.44 -4.95
N CYS A 89 1.53 9.70 -4.43
CA CYS A 89 1.90 9.69 -3.01
C CYS A 89 2.57 11.00 -2.56
N ALA A 90 3.14 11.80 -3.46
CA ALA A 90 3.63 13.14 -3.13
C ALA A 90 2.48 14.14 -2.92
N ASN A 91 1.37 13.99 -3.64
CA ASN A 91 0.19 14.85 -3.50
C ASN A 91 -0.75 14.39 -2.38
N LEU A 92 -0.83 13.07 -2.17
CA LEU A 92 -1.65 12.43 -1.16
C LEU A 92 -0.77 11.44 -0.40
N THR A 93 -0.05 11.95 0.59
CA THR A 93 0.85 11.13 1.42
C THR A 93 0.04 10.03 2.11
N PRO A 94 0.31 8.74 1.83
CA PRO A 94 -0.46 7.66 2.42
C PRO A 94 -0.11 7.46 3.90
N ASP A 95 -1.14 7.34 4.74
CA ASP A 95 -1.03 6.82 6.11
C ASP A 95 -0.94 5.28 6.11
N MET A 96 -1.56 4.65 5.11
CA MET A 96 -1.56 3.21 4.90
C MET A 96 -1.53 2.87 3.42
N MET A 97 -0.77 1.84 3.05
CA MET A 97 -0.76 1.25 1.72
C MET A 97 -1.13 -0.23 1.79
N MET A 98 -1.89 -0.72 0.83
CA MET A 98 -2.27 -2.13 0.69
C MET A 98 -2.09 -2.55 -0.76
N ASP A 99 -1.20 -3.51 -1.03
CA ASP A 99 -0.93 -4.04 -2.36
C ASP A 99 -1.55 -5.42 -2.49
N TYR A 100 -2.60 -5.53 -3.30
CA TYR A 100 -3.31 -6.78 -3.54
C TYR A 100 -2.69 -7.52 -4.73
N HIS A 101 -2.37 -8.79 -4.49
CA HIS A 101 -1.80 -9.76 -5.41
C HIS A 101 -2.70 -10.99 -5.51
N SER A 102 -2.64 -11.71 -6.63
CA SER A 102 -3.29 -13.01 -6.74
C SER A 102 -2.29 -14.04 -7.23
N LEU A 103 -2.06 -15.07 -6.44
CA LEU A 103 -1.09 -16.09 -6.73
C LEU A 103 -1.67 -17.08 -7.76
N GLY A 104 -0.92 -17.32 -8.84
CA GLY A 104 -1.28 -18.25 -9.90
C GLY A 104 -0.42 -19.50 -9.84
N LYS A 105 -0.95 -20.61 -10.35
CA LYS A 105 -0.44 -21.99 -10.27
C LYS A 105 0.98 -22.27 -10.80
N SER A 106 1.75 -21.28 -11.24
CA SER A 106 3.02 -21.47 -11.94
C SER A 106 4.06 -20.42 -11.56
N ASP A 107 5.14 -20.92 -10.97
CA ASP A 107 6.54 -20.50 -11.12
C ASP A 107 6.87 -19.03 -10.82
N ALA A 108 6.95 -18.64 -9.53
CA ALA A 108 7.92 -17.62 -9.09
C ALA A 108 8.03 -17.38 -7.57
N THR A 109 7.03 -17.72 -6.75
CA THR A 109 7.05 -17.33 -5.32
C THR A 109 7.00 -18.54 -4.40
N LYS A 110 7.75 -18.49 -3.29
CA LYS A 110 7.74 -19.56 -2.27
C LYS A 110 6.39 -19.69 -1.53
N TYR A 111 5.41 -18.86 -1.87
CA TYR A 111 4.13 -18.68 -1.22
C TYR A 111 2.95 -19.12 -2.11
N ASP A 112 3.23 -19.71 -3.27
CA ASP A 112 2.22 -20.11 -4.25
C ASP A 112 1.33 -21.27 -3.75
N ARG A 113 0.21 -20.92 -3.11
CA ARG A 113 -0.91 -21.84 -2.81
C ARG A 113 -2.25 -21.37 -3.37
N GLY A 114 -2.23 -20.31 -4.19
CA GLY A 114 -3.35 -19.85 -5.01
C GLY A 114 -4.59 -19.49 -4.22
N ASP A 115 -4.69 -18.25 -3.74
CA ASP A 115 -5.98 -17.67 -3.35
C ASP A 115 -5.92 -16.15 -3.55
N MET A 116 -5.31 -15.40 -2.65
CA MET A 116 -5.00 -13.97 -2.77
C MET A 116 -3.86 -13.65 -1.80
N GLU A 117 -3.05 -12.66 -2.12
CA GLU A 117 -2.02 -12.12 -1.23
C GLU A 117 -2.26 -10.62 -1.04
N VAL A 118 -2.10 -10.12 0.18
CA VAL A 118 -2.09 -8.68 0.45
C VAL A 118 -0.80 -8.31 1.15
N ILE A 119 -0.07 -7.35 0.59
CA ILE A 119 1.15 -6.81 1.17
C ILE A 119 0.82 -5.47 1.80
N ILE A 120 1.12 -5.34 3.09
CA ILE A 120 0.98 -4.08 3.82
C ILE A 120 2.40 -3.61 4.19
N PRO A 121 2.98 -2.75 3.36
CA PRO A 121 4.35 -2.30 3.55
C PRO A 121 4.42 -1.32 4.71
N ALA A 122 5.39 -1.52 5.60
CA ALA A 122 5.56 -0.64 6.75
C ALA A 122 6.21 0.68 6.32
N ASN A 123 5.56 1.81 6.60
CA ASN A 123 6.05 3.17 6.27
C ASN A 123 7.35 3.56 7.00
N GLY A 124 7.84 2.69 7.89
CA GLY A 124 9.06 2.85 8.67
C GLY A 124 9.81 1.53 8.80
N SER A 125 11.07 1.64 9.23
CA SER A 125 11.96 0.50 9.48
C SER A 125 11.32 -0.57 10.36
N ARG A 126 11.80 -1.82 10.29
CA ARG A 126 11.38 -2.95 11.15
C ARG A 126 11.75 -2.81 12.65
N TRP A 127 11.72 -1.60 13.19
CA TRP A 127 12.13 -1.30 14.57
C TRP A 127 11.01 -0.58 15.30
N GLY A 128 10.75 -1.00 16.55
CA GLY A 128 9.84 -0.30 17.46
C GLY A 128 8.39 -0.79 17.42
N MET A 129 7.46 0.08 17.82
CA MET A 129 6.03 -0.25 17.96
C MET A 129 5.32 -0.43 16.61
N ASP A 130 5.85 0.13 15.53
CA ASP A 130 5.24 0.06 14.20
C ASP A 130 5.07 -1.38 13.75
N GLU A 131 6.08 -2.24 13.90
CA GLU A 131 5.96 -3.67 13.58
C GLU A 131 4.77 -4.32 14.30
N GLN A 132 4.56 -4.00 15.58
CA GLN A 132 3.43 -4.54 16.34
C GLN A 132 2.08 -4.01 15.84
N ILE A 133 2.01 -2.74 15.44
CA ILE A 133 0.81 -2.12 14.86
C ILE A 133 0.46 -2.79 13.53
N TYR A 134 1.43 -2.94 12.62
CA TYR A 134 1.21 -3.59 11.32
C TYR A 134 0.79 -5.05 11.49
N GLN A 135 1.45 -5.80 12.39
CA GLN A 135 1.06 -7.17 12.72
C GLN A 135 -0.36 -7.23 13.30
N TYR A 136 -0.73 -6.29 14.18
CA TYR A 136 -2.08 -6.23 14.73
C TYR A 136 -3.13 -5.99 13.64
N VAL A 137 -2.91 -5.01 12.76
CA VAL A 137 -3.82 -4.71 11.65
C VAL A 137 -4.00 -5.93 10.75
N VAL A 138 -2.90 -6.61 10.42
CA VAL A 138 -2.96 -7.78 9.54
C VAL A 138 -3.64 -8.97 10.18
N ASN A 139 -3.39 -9.24 11.45
CA ASN A 139 -4.12 -10.29 12.16
C ASN A 139 -5.63 -9.99 12.16
N LYS A 140 -6.04 -8.71 12.31
CA LYS A 140 -7.45 -8.33 12.21
C LYS A 140 -8.04 -8.55 10.82
N MET A 141 -7.28 -8.27 9.77
CA MET A 141 -7.72 -8.53 8.39
C MET A 141 -7.88 -10.03 8.13
N VAL A 142 -6.91 -10.84 8.55
CA VAL A 142 -6.97 -12.31 8.42
C VAL A 142 -8.15 -12.88 9.20
N GLU A 143 -8.36 -12.44 10.45
CA GLU A 143 -9.50 -12.85 11.28
C GLU A 143 -10.84 -12.50 10.60
N ALA A 144 -10.98 -11.28 10.07
CA ALA A 144 -12.20 -10.83 9.40
C ALA A 144 -12.47 -11.63 8.11
N ALA A 145 -11.43 -11.87 7.32
CA ALA A 145 -11.52 -12.63 6.08
C ALA A 145 -11.89 -14.11 6.34
N ALA A 146 -11.23 -14.74 7.32
CA ALA A 146 -11.54 -16.10 7.76
C ALA A 146 -12.98 -16.23 8.29
N ALA A 147 -13.47 -15.25 9.06
CA ALA A 147 -14.85 -15.22 9.55
C ALA A 147 -15.89 -15.14 8.43
N LYS A 148 -15.50 -14.71 7.22
CA LYS A 148 -16.35 -14.68 6.01
C LYS A 148 -16.13 -15.87 5.09
N GLY A 149 -15.28 -16.83 5.46
CA GLY A 149 -14.98 -18.02 4.66
C GLY A 149 -13.96 -17.79 3.54
N TRP A 150 -13.20 -16.68 3.59
CA TRP A 150 -12.20 -16.31 2.59
C TRP A 150 -10.82 -16.13 3.24
N PRO A 151 -10.18 -17.19 3.74
CA PRO A 151 -8.82 -17.04 4.26
C PRO A 151 -7.86 -16.69 3.09
N TYR A 152 -7.19 -15.55 3.17
CA TYR A 152 -6.11 -15.20 2.23
C TYR A 152 -4.84 -14.83 2.99
N GLU A 153 -3.70 -14.98 2.33
CA GLU A 153 -2.39 -14.71 2.92
C GLU A 153 -2.18 -13.18 2.98
N VAL A 154 -1.78 -12.68 4.15
CA VAL A 154 -1.46 -11.27 4.32
C VAL A 154 -0.04 -11.17 4.86
N HIS A 155 0.83 -10.54 4.08
CA HIS A 155 2.23 -10.38 4.41
C HIS A 155 2.46 -8.97 4.95
N THR A 156 2.97 -8.92 6.17
CA THR A 156 3.56 -7.72 6.76
C THR A 156 5.07 -7.86 6.73
N LEU A 157 5.78 -6.75 6.84
CA LEU A 157 7.25 -6.65 7.01
C LEU A 157 8.09 -6.56 5.74
N GLU A 158 7.47 -6.45 4.56
CA GLU A 158 8.12 -5.86 3.39
C GLU A 158 8.46 -4.39 3.75
N ASP A 159 9.74 -4.04 3.86
CA ASP A 159 10.16 -2.64 4.09
C ASP A 159 9.65 -1.82 2.90
N LEU A 160 8.80 -0.82 3.11
CA LEU A 160 8.14 -0.07 2.03
C LEU A 160 9.14 0.50 1.02
N SER A 161 10.30 0.93 1.51
CA SER A 161 11.35 1.46 0.66
C SER A 161 12.10 0.37 -0.12
N PHE A 162 12.30 -0.80 0.48
CA PHE A 162 12.87 -1.95 -0.23
C PHE A 162 11.87 -2.51 -1.26
N TYR A 163 10.61 -2.68 -0.86
CA TYR A 163 9.54 -3.30 -1.64
C TYR A 163 9.14 -2.48 -2.87
N TYR A 164 9.07 -1.15 -2.74
CA TYR A 164 8.73 -0.28 -3.86
C TYR A 164 9.94 0.38 -4.51
N PHE A 165 10.97 0.73 -3.74
CA PHE A 165 12.05 1.61 -4.23
C PHE A 165 13.42 0.94 -4.23
N GLY A 166 13.50 -0.40 -4.10
CA GLY A 166 14.74 -1.15 -4.08
C GLY A 166 15.77 -0.67 -5.13
N GLU A 167 17.04 -0.61 -4.73
CA GLU A 167 18.11 -0.24 -5.65
C GLU A 167 18.52 -1.41 -6.56
N PRO A 168 18.99 -1.16 -7.80
CA PRO A 168 19.52 -2.18 -8.71
C PRO A 168 20.68 -3.04 -8.16
N THR A 169 21.26 -2.62 -7.02
CA THR A 169 22.44 -3.25 -6.39
C THR A 169 22.14 -3.97 -5.07
N GLY A 170 20.88 -3.93 -4.58
CA GLY A 170 20.49 -4.63 -3.35
C GLY A 170 21.03 -4.03 -2.03
N ARG A 171 21.32 -2.72 -1.97
CA ARG A 171 21.62 -2.01 -0.71
C ARG A 171 20.48 -1.08 -0.27
N LEU A 172 20.42 -0.94 1.07
CA LEU A 172 19.44 -0.33 1.99
C LEU A 172 18.62 0.91 1.52
N PRO A 173 17.48 1.21 2.19
CA PRO A 173 16.56 2.31 1.91
C PRO A 173 17.25 3.62 1.50
N GLN A 174 16.68 4.33 0.53
CA GLN A 174 17.18 5.64 0.12
C GLN A 174 17.44 6.54 1.34
N ARG A 175 18.66 7.07 1.41
CA ARG A 175 19.10 8.05 2.42
C ARG A 175 18.11 9.20 2.61
N TYR A 176 17.38 9.57 1.56
CA TYR A 176 16.35 10.61 1.55
C TYR A 176 15.06 10.26 2.31
N LEU A 177 14.71 8.98 2.44
CA LEU A 177 13.56 8.54 3.28
C LEU A 177 13.94 8.51 4.77
N GLN A 178 15.20 8.17 5.10
CA GLN A 178 15.69 8.24 6.49
C GLN A 178 15.60 9.66 7.07
N GLU A 179 15.87 10.69 6.26
CA GLU A 179 15.82 12.08 6.70
C GLU A 179 14.38 12.59 6.93
N LYS A 180 13.38 12.08 6.19
CA LYS A 180 11.97 12.46 6.40
C LYS A 180 11.28 11.67 7.52
N VAL A 181 11.65 10.41 7.74
CA VAL A 181 11.12 9.59 8.85
C VAL A 181 11.56 10.16 10.21
N PHE A 182 12.72 10.80 10.30
CA PHE A 182 13.17 11.47 11.54
C PHE A 182 12.41 12.77 11.86
N LEU A 183 11.85 13.43 10.85
CA LEU A 183 11.19 14.74 11.00
C LEU A 183 9.72 14.66 11.45
N LEU A 184 9.09 13.47 11.39
CA LEU A 184 7.69 13.29 11.79
C LEU A 184 7.50 12.93 13.27
N HIS A 185 8.58 12.80 14.06
CA HIS A 185 8.54 12.43 15.49
C HIS A 185 9.04 13.50 16.48
N SER A 186 9.25 14.75 16.04
CA SER A 186 9.64 15.85 16.94
C SER A 186 8.71 17.06 16.79
N GLY A 187 7.42 16.82 16.98
CA GLY A 187 6.49 17.88 17.38
C GLY A 187 6.76 18.28 18.83
N GLY A 188 7.57 19.32 19.04
CA GLY A 188 7.66 20.05 20.31
C GLY A 188 9.05 20.08 20.95
N LEU A 189 9.87 21.05 20.56
CA LEU A 189 10.72 21.75 21.53
C LEU A 189 10.84 23.21 21.09
N GLU A 190 10.36 24.11 21.94
CA GLU A 190 10.82 25.50 21.98
C GLU A 190 12.36 25.54 22.05
N LEU A 191 12.91 26.69 21.62
CA LEU A 191 14.32 27.10 21.64
C LEU A 191 15.11 26.78 20.35
N MET A 192 15.26 27.79 19.49
CA MET A 192 16.49 28.59 19.50
C MET A 192 16.29 29.88 18.70
N THR A 193 16.47 31.00 19.39
CA THR A 193 16.66 32.35 18.85
C THR A 193 17.78 32.39 17.80
N PRO A 194 17.69 33.28 16.79
CA PRO A 194 18.79 33.51 15.88
C PRO A 194 19.90 34.27 16.62
N LEU A 195 21.10 33.69 16.68
CA LEU A 195 22.30 34.49 16.88
C LEU A 195 22.70 35.05 15.51
N THR A 196 22.87 36.37 15.52
CA THR A 196 23.34 37.28 14.46
C THR A 196 24.47 36.75 13.60
#